data_AF-A0A2X3GU65-F1
#
_entry.id   AF-A0A2X3GU65-F1
#
_cell.length_a   1.000
_cell.length_b   1.000
_cell.length_c   1.000
_cell.angle_alpha   90.00
_cell.angle_beta   90.00
_cell.angle_gamma   90.00
#
_symmetry.space_group_name_H-M   'P 1'
#
loop_
_entity.id
_entity.type
_entity.pdbx_description
1 polymer ?
#
loop_
_entity_poly.entity_id
_entity_poly.type
_entity_poly.pdbx_seq_one_letter_code
_entity_poly.pdbx_strand_id
1 'polypeptide(L)'
;MGHYKAYILGQGTDGIAKTPEWASTITGIPRERIVKLAREIATAKPAYISQGWGPQRHANGEIATRAISMLAILTGNVGINGGNSGAREGSYSLPFERMPTLENPVETSISMFMWTDAIGARPGNDRSARRRTR
;
A
#
# COMPACT_ATOMS: atom_id res chain seq x y z
N MET A 1 11.89 6.88 12.98
CA MET A 1 10.77 6.12 12.39
C MET A 1 10.72 4.75 13.06
N GLY A 2 9.61 4.39 13.71
CA GLY A 2 9.43 3.06 14.29
C GLY A 2 9.08 2.01 13.22
N HIS A 3 9.69 0.83 13.25
CA HIS A 3 9.36 -0.26 12.34
C HIS A 3 7.96 -0.86 12.64
N TYR A 4 7.28 -1.41 11.64
CA TYR A 4 5.86 -1.83 11.72
C TYR A 4 5.55 -2.79 12.88
N LYS A 5 6.49 -3.67 13.23
CA LYS A 5 6.37 -4.55 14.40
C LYS A 5 6.19 -3.77 15.72
N ALA A 6 6.93 -2.68 15.91
CA ALA A 6 6.82 -1.85 17.11
C ALA A 6 5.45 -1.18 17.19
N TYR A 7 4.92 -0.71 16.06
CA TYR A 7 3.57 -0.13 15.99
C TYR A 7 2.48 -1.13 16.38
N ILE A 8 2.58 -2.39 15.92
CA ILE A 8 1.63 -3.45 16.30
C ILE A 8 1.75 -3.78 17.79
N LEU A 9 2.96 -3.87 18.31
CA LEU A 9 3.23 -4.24 19.70
C LEU A 9 3.06 -3.08 20.70
N GLY A 10 2.67 -1.88 20.26
CA GLY A 10 2.53 -0.71 21.14
C GLY A 10 3.86 -0.11 21.62
N GLN A 11 4.96 -0.50 21.00
CA GLN A 11 6.31 0.03 21.24
C GLN A 11 6.61 1.25 20.34
N GLY A 12 5.60 1.72 19.59
CA GLY A 12 5.66 2.91 18.76
C GLY A 12 5.36 4.18 19.53
N THR A 13 5.30 5.29 18.81
CA THR A 13 5.02 6.62 19.36
C THR A 13 3.62 6.75 19.96
N ASP A 14 2.68 5.89 19.57
CA ASP A 14 1.31 5.90 20.08
C ASP A 14 1.14 5.10 21.38
N GLY A 15 2.11 4.26 21.77
CA GLY A 15 2.07 3.48 23.02
C GLY A 15 0.95 2.44 23.10
N ILE A 16 0.22 2.17 22.00
CA ILE A 16 -1.00 1.34 22.02
C ILE A 16 -0.75 0.03 21.30
N ALA A 17 -0.91 -1.10 21.99
CA ALA A 17 -0.85 -2.42 21.36
C ALA A 17 -2.10 -2.68 20.51
N LYS A 18 -1.90 -3.19 19.29
CA LYS A 18 -2.98 -3.48 18.32
C LYS A 18 -3.55 -4.86 18.54
N THR A 19 -4.10 -5.08 19.73
CA THR A 19 -4.63 -6.39 20.15
C THR A 19 -6.01 -6.68 19.52
N PRO A 20 -6.50 -7.94 19.55
CA PRO A 20 -7.85 -8.27 19.10
C PRO A 20 -8.96 -7.50 19.85
N GLU A 21 -8.78 -7.22 21.13
CA GLU A 21 -9.71 -6.44 21.96
C GLU A 21 -9.77 -4.99 21.47
N TRP A 22 -8.60 -4.38 21.24
CA TRP A 22 -8.50 -3.04 20.66
C TRP A 22 -9.18 -2.96 19.28
N ALA A 23 -8.92 -3.94 18.40
CA ALA A 23 -9.52 -3.99 17.07
C ALA A 23 -11.03 -4.20 17.14
N SER A 24 -11.52 -4.97 18.11
CA SER A 24 -12.94 -5.23 18.33
C SER A 24 -13.71 -3.96 18.66
N THR A 25 -13.16 -3.11 19.54
CA THR A 25 -13.77 -1.82 19.89
C THR A 25 -13.90 -0.87 18.69
N ILE A 26 -12.94 -0.90 17.75
CA ILE A 26 -12.94 0.00 16.59
C ILE A 26 -13.83 -0.52 15.46
N THR A 27 -13.75 -1.81 15.17
CA THR A 27 -14.41 -2.41 14.00
C THR A 27 -15.82 -2.91 14.28
N GLY A 28 -16.18 -3.08 15.56
CA GLY A 28 -17.42 -3.74 15.98
C GLY A 28 -17.41 -5.26 15.76
N ILE A 29 -16.31 -5.85 15.27
CA ILE A 29 -16.19 -7.29 15.06
C ILE A 29 -15.85 -7.96 16.40
N PRO A 30 -16.55 -9.03 16.83
CA PRO A 30 -16.22 -9.73 18.07
C PRO A 30 -14.77 -10.21 18.10
N ARG A 31 -14.10 -10.06 19.25
CA ARG A 31 -12.71 -10.48 19.48
C ARG A 31 -12.47 -11.92 19.01
N GLU A 32 -13.38 -12.82 19.34
CA GLU A 32 -13.30 -14.25 19.03
C GLU A 32 -13.27 -14.48 17.51
N ARG A 33 -14.04 -13.69 16.75
CA ARG A 33 -14.08 -13.75 15.28
C ARG A 33 -12.75 -13.30 14.67
N ILE A 34 -12.16 -12.23 15.22
CA ILE A 34 -10.84 -11.72 14.79
C ILE A 34 -9.76 -12.79 15.03
N VAL A 35 -9.71 -13.37 16.23
CA VAL A 35 -8.73 -14.42 16.56
C VAL A 35 -8.93 -15.66 15.71
N LYS A 36 -10.18 -16.10 15.51
CA LYS A 36 -10.50 -17.26 14.68
C LYS A 36 -10.00 -17.06 13.24
N LEU A 37 -10.34 -15.94 12.62
CA LEU A 37 -9.89 -15.64 11.25
C LEU A 37 -8.37 -15.58 11.15
N ALA A 38 -7.69 -14.95 12.11
CA ALA A 38 -6.22 -14.90 12.13
C ALA A 38 -5.59 -16.30 12.19
N ARG A 39 -6.18 -17.23 12.97
CA ARG A 39 -5.73 -18.62 13.03
C ARG A 39 -6.00 -19.36 11.73
N GLU A 40 -7.18 -19.20 11.13
CA GLU A 40 -7.53 -19.80 9.84
C GLU A 40 -6.58 -19.36 8.73
N ILE A 41 -6.27 -18.07 8.65
CA ILE A 41 -5.29 -17.54 7.68
C ILE A 41 -3.89 -18.12 7.93
N ALA A 42 -3.46 -18.22 9.19
CA ALA A 42 -2.14 -18.74 9.54
C ALA A 42 -1.97 -20.24 9.30
N THR A 43 -3.06 -21.02 9.36
CA THR A 43 -3.02 -22.48 9.15
C THR A 43 -3.39 -22.89 7.73
N ALA A 44 -4.05 -22.03 6.94
CA ALA A 44 -4.28 -22.26 5.53
C ALA A 44 -2.95 -22.25 4.75
N LYS A 45 -2.63 -23.36 4.08
CA LYS A 45 -1.40 -23.52 3.29
C LYS A 45 -1.71 -24.14 1.93
N PRO A 46 -1.66 -23.36 0.82
CA PRO A 46 -1.44 -21.92 0.76
C PRO A 46 -2.71 -21.11 1.11
N ALA A 47 -2.53 -19.88 1.61
CA ALA A 47 -3.61 -18.90 1.77
C ALA A 47 -3.57 -17.86 0.64
N TYR A 48 -4.65 -17.77 -0.12
CA TYR A 48 -4.85 -16.76 -1.14
C TYR A 48 -5.65 -15.59 -0.57
N ILE A 49 -5.00 -14.46 -0.36
CA ILE A 49 -5.62 -13.23 0.15
C ILE A 49 -5.68 -12.24 -1.02
N SER A 50 -6.87 -11.81 -1.42
CA SER A 50 -7.07 -10.82 -2.48
C SER A 50 -7.97 -9.70 -1.98
N GLN A 51 -7.41 -8.49 -1.92
CA GLN A 51 -8.24 -7.30 -1.71
C GLN A 51 -8.83 -6.78 -3.02
N GLY A 52 -10.03 -6.22 -2.93
CA GLY A 52 -10.58 -5.36 -3.97
C GLY A 52 -9.91 -3.97 -4.00
N TRP A 53 -10.49 -3.07 -4.77
CA TRP A 53 -10.00 -1.68 -4.89
C TRP A 53 -10.63 -0.72 -3.88
N GLY A 54 -11.56 -1.21 -3.06
CA GLY A 54 -12.23 -0.43 -2.02
C GLY A 54 -11.24 0.13 -1.00
N PRO A 55 -10.42 -0.71 -0.33
CA PRO A 55 -9.56 -0.27 0.77
C PRO A 55 -8.61 0.89 0.39
N GLN A 56 -8.03 0.87 -0.81
CA GLN A 56 -7.11 1.91 -1.28
C GLN A 56 -7.79 3.24 -1.68
N ARG A 57 -9.13 3.32 -1.72
CA ARG A 57 -9.89 4.52 -2.11
C ARG A 57 -10.46 5.28 -0.90
N HIS A 58 -9.76 5.22 0.21
CA HIS A 58 -10.06 5.96 1.43
C HIS A 58 -8.85 6.81 1.84
N ALA A 59 -9.07 7.80 2.72
CA ALA A 59 -8.07 8.78 3.14
C ALA A 59 -6.80 8.21 3.82
N ASN A 60 -6.75 6.90 4.11
CA ASN A 60 -5.58 6.18 4.62
C ASN A 60 -5.45 4.80 3.94
N GLY A 61 -5.86 4.72 2.67
CA GLY A 61 -6.03 3.46 1.95
C GLY A 61 -4.73 2.69 1.72
N GLU A 62 -3.61 3.39 1.68
CA GLU A 62 -2.26 2.83 1.64
C GLU A 62 -1.93 2.06 2.93
N ILE A 63 -2.38 2.54 4.09
CA ILE A 63 -2.18 1.86 5.38
C ILE A 63 -3.00 0.57 5.41
N ALA A 64 -4.27 0.63 4.96
CA ALA A 64 -5.14 -0.53 4.88
C ALA A 64 -4.60 -1.60 3.92
N THR A 65 -4.21 -1.19 2.71
CA THR A 65 -3.63 -2.08 1.69
C THR A 65 -2.33 -2.73 2.19
N ARG A 66 -1.47 -1.95 2.86
CA ARG A 66 -0.25 -2.47 3.48
C ARG A 66 -0.57 -3.51 4.54
N ALA A 67 -1.53 -3.26 5.43
CA ALA A 67 -1.91 -4.21 6.48
C ALA A 67 -2.40 -5.55 5.89
N ILE A 68 -3.19 -5.53 4.82
CA ILE A 68 -3.65 -6.74 4.13
C ILE A 68 -2.47 -7.49 3.50
N SER A 69 -1.57 -6.79 2.82
CA SER A 69 -0.38 -7.40 2.19
C SER A 69 0.53 -8.05 3.24
N MET A 70 0.63 -7.45 4.43
CA MET A 70 1.41 -8.01 5.54
C MET A 70 0.88 -9.38 6.01
N LEU A 71 -0.40 -9.69 5.86
CA LEU A 71 -0.93 -11.02 6.20
C LEU A 71 -0.30 -12.10 5.33
N ALA A 72 -0.24 -11.88 4.01
CA ALA A 72 0.38 -12.81 3.08
C ALA A 72 1.89 -12.96 3.31
N ILE A 73 2.58 -11.86 3.62
CA ILE A 73 4.01 -11.84 3.95
C ILE A 73 4.29 -12.64 5.23
N LEU A 74 3.57 -12.35 6.31
CA LEU A 74 3.79 -12.97 7.62
C LEU A 74 3.44 -14.46 7.64
N THR A 75 2.55 -14.91 6.75
CA THR A 75 2.16 -16.31 6.63
C THR A 75 2.92 -17.08 5.54
N GLY A 76 3.85 -16.42 4.84
CA GLY A 76 4.73 -17.07 3.85
C GLY A 76 4.03 -17.43 2.53
N ASN A 77 2.97 -16.70 2.16
CA ASN A 77 2.16 -17.00 0.97
C ASN A 77 2.61 -16.23 -0.29
N VAL A 78 3.63 -15.37 -0.19
CA VAL A 78 4.16 -14.63 -1.33
C VAL A 78 5.09 -15.52 -2.16
N GLY A 79 4.81 -15.62 -3.47
CA GLY A 79 5.69 -16.31 -4.43
C GLY A 79 5.55 -17.84 -4.47
N ILE A 80 4.58 -18.42 -3.77
CA ILE A 80 4.31 -19.87 -3.80
C ILE A 80 3.08 -20.18 -4.65
N ASN A 81 3.01 -21.40 -5.18
CA ASN A 81 1.83 -21.86 -5.93
C ASN A 81 0.59 -21.87 -5.00
N GLY A 82 -0.51 -21.26 -5.48
CA GLY A 82 -1.75 -21.09 -4.73
C GLY A 82 -1.73 -19.96 -3.69
N GLY A 83 -0.59 -19.26 -3.51
CA GLY A 83 -0.46 -18.06 -2.70
C GLY A 83 -0.59 -16.76 -3.51
N ASN A 84 -0.44 -15.61 -2.85
CA ASN A 84 -0.45 -14.27 -3.47
C ASN A 84 0.23 -13.24 -2.56
N SER A 85 0.41 -12.00 -3.03
CA SER A 85 0.97 -10.85 -2.31
C SER A 85 -0.03 -10.11 -1.40
N GLY A 86 -1.32 -10.46 -1.44
CA GLY A 86 -2.40 -9.66 -0.84
C GLY A 86 -3.02 -8.67 -1.82
N ALA A 87 -2.41 -8.47 -3.00
CA ALA A 87 -2.97 -7.66 -4.08
C ALA A 87 -4.12 -8.39 -4.80
N ARG A 88 -4.84 -7.65 -5.65
CA ARG A 88 -5.88 -8.24 -6.49
C ARG A 88 -5.31 -9.25 -7.49
N GLU A 89 -6.10 -10.25 -7.87
CA GLU A 89 -5.81 -11.28 -8.89
C GLU A 89 -5.48 -10.74 -10.29
N GLY A 90 -5.81 -9.47 -10.55
CA GLY A 90 -5.56 -8.84 -11.84
C GLY A 90 -6.36 -7.55 -12.02
N SER A 91 -6.16 -6.92 -13.16
CA SER A 91 -6.94 -5.76 -13.61
C SER A 91 -7.36 -5.97 -15.06
N TYR A 92 -8.58 -5.59 -15.39
CA TYR A 92 -9.03 -5.55 -16.78
C TYR A 92 -8.67 -4.18 -17.38
N SER A 93 -8.10 -4.19 -18.58
CA SER A 93 -7.86 -2.95 -19.32
C SER A 93 -9.12 -2.63 -20.10
N LEU A 94 -9.77 -1.52 -19.75
CA LEU A 94 -10.77 -0.93 -20.63
C LEU A 94 -10.03 -0.10 -21.68
N PRO A 95 -10.28 -0.31 -22.99
CA PRO A 95 -9.78 0.61 -24.00
C PRO A 95 -10.37 1.99 -23.68
N PHE A 96 -9.48 2.97 -23.47
CA PHE A 96 -9.86 4.35 -23.26
C PHE A 96 -9.16 5.18 -24.32
N GLU A 97 -9.92 6.08 -24.92
CA GLU A 97 -9.38 7.00 -25.91
C GLU A 97 -8.56 8.04 -25.17
N ARG A 98 -7.25 8.01 -25.40
CA ARG A 98 -6.35 9.02 -24.89
C ARG A 98 -6.61 10.31 -25.64
N MET A 99 -6.66 11.41 -24.91
CA MET A 99 -6.54 12.72 -25.54
C MET A 99 -5.25 12.76 -26.37
N PRO A 100 -5.26 13.33 -27.58
CA PRO A 100 -4.04 13.52 -28.35
C PRO A 100 -3.05 14.31 -27.49
N THR A 101 -1.90 13.70 -27.23
CA THR A 101 -0.80 14.36 -26.52
C THR A 101 0.02 15.11 -27.56
N LEU A 102 0.09 16.43 -27.44
CA LEU A 102 0.98 17.25 -28.25
C LEU A 102 2.44 16.93 -27.92
N GLU A 103 3.35 17.15 -28.87
CA GLU A 103 4.77 17.11 -28.56
C GLU A 103 5.10 18.20 -27.56
N ASN A 104 5.55 17.81 -26.37
CA ASN A 104 6.04 18.76 -25.37
C ASN A 104 7.41 19.30 -25.83
N PRO A 105 7.54 20.60 -26.16
CA PRO A 105 8.80 21.18 -26.61
C PRO A 105 9.86 21.27 -25.48
N VAL A 106 9.47 21.04 -24.22
CA VAL A 106 10.36 21.06 -23.06
C VAL A 106 10.97 19.67 -22.86
N GLU A 107 12.28 19.54 -23.12
CA GLU A 107 13.04 18.30 -22.90
C GLU A 107 13.30 17.99 -21.41
N THR A 108 13.12 18.98 -20.54
CA THR A 108 13.32 18.84 -19.10
C THR A 108 12.14 18.10 -18.47
N SER A 109 12.45 17.03 -17.74
CA SER A 109 11.50 16.27 -16.93
C SER A 109 11.83 16.43 -15.46
N ILE A 110 10.80 16.58 -14.63
CA ILE A 110 10.92 16.56 -13.18
C ILE A 110 10.15 15.36 -12.64
N SER A 111 10.61 14.78 -11.55
CA SER A 111 9.84 13.74 -10.86
C SER A 111 8.52 14.33 -10.34
N MET A 112 7.41 13.62 -10.55
CA MET A 112 6.10 14.03 -10.02
C MET A 112 6.11 14.18 -8.48
N PHE A 113 7.04 13.52 -7.78
CA PHE A 113 7.19 13.65 -6.34
C PHE A 113 8.03 14.85 -5.89
N MET A 114 8.71 15.53 -6.82
CA MET A 114 9.65 16.62 -6.54
C MET A 114 9.20 17.97 -7.12
N TRP A 115 7.98 18.05 -7.66
CA TRP A 115 7.52 19.25 -8.35
C TRP A 115 7.42 20.48 -7.44
N THR A 116 7.11 20.29 -6.15
CA THR A 116 7.10 21.37 -5.15
C THR A 116 8.49 21.95 -4.93
N ASP A 117 9.51 21.08 -4.92
CA ASP A 117 10.91 21.49 -4.75
C ASP A 117 11.40 22.21 -6.01
N ALA A 118 10.94 21.77 -7.19
CA ALA A 118 11.22 22.43 -8.47
C ALA A 118 10.64 23.86 -8.54
N ILE A 119 9.50 24.13 -7.90
CA ILE A 119 8.91 25.48 -7.83
C ILE A 119 9.71 26.40 -6.90
N GLY A 120 10.19 25.87 -5.78
CA GLY A 120 10.99 26.63 -4.82
C GLY A 120 12.43 26.86 -5.27
N ALA A 121 12.95 26.01 -6.16
CA ALA A 121 14.30 26.12 -6.68
C ALA A 121 14.43 27.30 -7.66
N ARG A 122 15.51 28.10 -7.49
CA ARG A 122 15.87 29.14 -8.46
C ARG A 122 16.12 28.49 -9.84
N PRO A 123 15.70 29.13 -10.96
CA PRO A 123 15.98 28.64 -12.30
C PRO A 123 17.47 28.32 -12.47
N GLY A 124 17.78 27.08 -12.87
CA GLY A 124 19.15 26.62 -13.12
C GLY A 124 19.84 25.85 -11.97
N ASN A 125 19.24 25.75 -10.78
CA ASN A 125 19.81 25.01 -9.64
C ASN A 125 18.95 23.83 -9.16
N ASP A 126 17.93 23.46 -9.94
CA ASP A 126 17.03 22.35 -9.64
C ASP A 126 17.67 21.00 -9.95
N ARG A 127 18.05 20.25 -8.91
CA ARG A 127 18.62 18.90 -9.02
C ARG A 127 17.56 17.81 -9.28
N SER A 128 16.28 18.16 -9.23
CA SER A 128 15.16 17.26 -9.55
C SER A 128 14.89 17.17 -11.05
N ALA A 129 15.32 18.20 -11.80
CA ALA A 129 15.26 18.27 -13.25
C ALA A 129 16.28 17.32 -13.90
N ARG A 130 15.78 16.45 -14.78
CA ARG A 130 16.59 15.54 -15.60
C ARG A 130 16.15 15.66 -17.04
N ARG A 131 17.10 15.50 -17.97
CA ARG A 131 16.77 15.39 -19.39
C ARG A 131 15.89 14.16 -19.59
N ARG A 132 14.73 14.35 -20.21
CA ARG A 132 13.79 13.28 -20.53
C ARG A 132 14.50 12.25 -21.40
N THR A 133 14.68 11.04 -20.88
CA THR A 133 15.15 9.91 -21.68
C THR A 133 13.99 9.41 -22.54
N ARG A 134 14.29 9.10 -23.81
CA ARG A 134 13.32 8.57 -24.77
C ARG A 134 12.84 7.19 -24.36
#